data_AF-X1P5H9-F1
#
_entry.id   AF-X1P5H9-F1
#
_cell.length_a   1.000
_cell.length_b   1.000
_cell.length_c   1.000
_cell.angle_alpha   90.00
_cell.angle_beta   90.00
_cell.angle_gamma   90.00
#
_symmetry.space_group_name_H-M   'P 1'
#
loop_
_entity.id
_entity.type
_entity.pdbx_description
1 polymer ?
#
loop_
_entity_poly.entity_id
_entity_poly.type
_entity_poly.pdbx_seq_one_letter_code
_entity_poly.pdbx_strand_id
1 'polypeptide(L)'
;NKLPLLAGGSGLYVWSVLEGWEIPQVPPDPEFRHNLEKKAADLGKDEIYRELVEVAPVAAQRIDRRNVRRVIRALEVHRRAGVPLSQLQTRQAPPFDTLVIGLTADRKELYRSIDLRIDEMIK
;
A
#
# COMPACT_ATOMS: atom_id res chain seq x y z
N ASN A 1 12.09 32.15 -3.31
CA ASN A 1 12.62 31.15 -2.37
C ASN A 1 11.57 30.84 -1.31
N LYS A 2 10.96 29.64 -1.31
CA LYS A 2 10.03 29.20 -0.27
C LYS A 2 10.43 27.80 0.19
N LEU A 3 10.40 27.54 1.50
CA LEU A 3 10.62 26.21 2.06
C LEU A 3 9.36 25.36 1.86
N PRO A 4 9.43 24.21 1.16
CA PRO A 4 8.27 23.32 1.01
C PRO A 4 7.89 22.67 2.35
N LEU A 5 6.60 22.58 2.63
CA LEU A 5 6.05 21.88 3.79
C LEU A 5 5.12 20.76 3.31
N LEU A 6 5.51 19.51 3.55
CA LEU A 6 4.66 18.34 3.33
C LEU A 6 3.98 17.97 4.65
N ALA A 7 2.66 18.16 4.73
CA ALA A 7 1.86 17.85 5.92
C ALA A 7 0.72 16.88 5.58
N GLY A 8 0.41 15.97 6.50
CA GLY A 8 -0.66 15.00 6.34
C GLY A 8 -0.49 13.77 7.24
N GLY A 9 -1.40 12.80 7.09
CA GLY A 9 -1.40 11.56 7.88
C GLY A 9 -1.12 10.28 7.09
N SER A 10 -1.02 10.36 5.75
CA SER A 10 -0.82 9.20 4.88
C SER A 10 0.65 8.79 4.85
N GLY A 11 1.10 8.02 5.85
CA GLY A 11 2.50 7.64 6.02
C GLY A 11 3.14 7.06 4.75
N LEU A 12 2.44 6.21 4.01
CA LEU A 12 2.93 5.63 2.74
C LEU A 12 3.33 6.72 1.72
N TYR A 13 2.52 7.77 1.60
CA TYR A 13 2.75 8.85 0.64
C TYR A 13 3.92 9.71 1.08
N VAL A 14 3.98 10.05 2.38
CA VAL A 14 5.09 10.82 2.95
C VAL A 14 6.41 10.08 2.72
N TRP A 15 6.49 8.80 3.11
CA TRP A 15 7.70 8.01 2.93
C TRP A 15 8.05 7.78 1.46
N SER A 16 7.08 7.65 0.56
CA SER A 16 7.39 7.54 -0.88
C SER A 16 8.12 8.76 -1.43
N VAL A 17 7.83 9.95 -0.92
CA VAL A 17 8.53 11.18 -1.32
C VAL A 17 9.88 11.30 -0.63
N LEU A 18 9.93 11.07 0.69
CA LEU A 18 11.15 11.24 1.49
C LEU A 18 12.23 10.20 1.19
N GLU A 19 11.84 8.98 0.78
CA GLU A 19 12.79 7.92 0.40
C GLU A 19 12.91 7.76 -1.13
N GLY A 20 12.27 8.65 -1.89
CA GLY A 20 12.26 8.66 -3.36
C GLY A 20 11.92 7.30 -3.98
N TRP A 21 10.77 6.75 -3.58
CA TRP A 21 10.29 5.49 -4.13
C TRP A 21 9.91 5.63 -5.60
N GLU A 22 10.44 4.74 -6.42
CA GLU A 22 10.01 4.61 -7.80
C GLU A 22 8.84 3.63 -7.85
N ILE A 23 7.66 4.17 -8.16
CA ILE A 23 6.44 3.36 -8.24
C ILE A 23 6.47 2.60 -9.57
N PRO A 24 6.37 1.25 -9.54
CA PRO A 24 6.33 0.45 -10.76
C PRO A 24 5.19 0.88 -11.68
N GLN A 25 5.50 1.07 -12.96
CA GLN A 25 4.56 1.47 -14.00
C GLN A 25 3.68 0.29 -14.46
N VAL A 26 3.11 -0.43 -13.49
CA VAL A 26 2.12 -1.49 -13.73
C VAL A 26 0.75 -0.92 -13.34
N PRO A 27 -0.06 -0.44 -14.30
CA PRO A 27 -1.37 0.12 -14.01
C PRO A 27 -2.29 -0.96 -13.43
N PRO A 28 -3.32 -0.57 -12.66
CA PRO A 28 -4.36 -1.48 -12.22
C PRO A 28 -5.13 -2.04 -13.43
N ASP A 29 -5.52 -3.31 -13.33
CA ASP A 29 -6.38 -4.01 -14.28
C ASP A 29 -7.71 -4.35 -13.57
N PRO A 30 -8.75 -3.50 -13.70
CA PRO A 30 -10.00 -3.67 -12.95
C PRO A 30 -10.69 -5.00 -13.21
N GLU A 31 -10.69 -5.47 -14.46
CA GLU A 31 -11.32 -6.73 -14.85
C GLU A 31 -10.59 -7.92 -14.22
N PHE A 32 -9.26 -7.93 -14.29
CA PHE A 32 -8.46 -8.98 -13.66
C PHE A 32 -8.66 -9.03 -12.14
N ARG A 33 -8.67 -7.86 -11.49
CA ARG A 33 -8.92 -7.77 -10.05
C ARG A 33 -10.30 -8.29 -9.68
N HIS A 34 -11.33 -7.87 -10.42
CA HIS A 34 -12.69 -8.31 -10.16
C HIS A 34 -12.84 -9.83 -10.29
N ASN A 35 -12.24 -10.43 -11.32
CA ASN A 35 -12.26 -11.87 -11.52
C ASN A 35 -11.57 -12.63 -10.37
N LEU A 36 -10.44 -12.14 -9.88
CA LEU A 36 -9.77 -12.73 -8.72
C LEU A 36 -10.53 -12.48 -7.42
N GLU A 37 -11.11 -11.31 -7.21
CA GLU A 37 -11.96 -11.04 -6.04
C GLU A 37 -13.15 -11.99 -5.99
N LYS A 38 -13.81 -12.21 -7.13
CA LYS A 38 -14.88 -13.20 -7.27
C LYS A 38 -14.39 -14.62 -7.00
N LYS A 39 -13.27 -15.03 -7.60
CA LYS A 39 -12.67 -16.35 -7.35
C LYS A 39 -12.33 -16.57 -5.87
N ALA A 40 -11.84 -15.54 -5.17
CA ALA A 40 -11.55 -15.61 -3.73
C ALA A 40 -12.83 -15.72 -2.89
N ALA A 41 -13.93 -15.10 -3.33
CA ALA A 41 -15.23 -15.21 -2.67
C ALA A 41 -15.85 -16.61 -2.87
N ASP A 42 -15.74 -17.17 -4.08
CA ASP A 42 -16.37 -18.43 -4.46
C ASP A 42 -15.58 -19.67 -3.96
N LEU A 43 -14.25 -19.65 -4.11
CA LEU A 43 -13.37 -20.80 -3.82
C LEU A 43 -12.54 -20.62 -2.54
N GLY A 44 -12.56 -19.42 -1.96
CA GLY A 44 -11.77 -19.06 -0.79
C GLY A 44 -10.40 -18.45 -1.13
N LYS A 45 -9.91 -17.58 -0.23
CA LYS A 45 -8.64 -16.87 -0.35
C LYS A 45 -7.40 -17.76 -0.51
N ASP A 46 -7.43 -18.98 0.02
CA ASP A 46 -6.29 -19.90 -0.02
C ASP A 46 -6.05 -20.46 -1.43
N GLU A 47 -7.08 -20.49 -2.29
CA GLU A 47 -6.93 -20.85 -3.70
C GLU A 47 -6.05 -19.81 -4.43
N ILE A 48 -6.35 -18.53 -4.27
CA ILE A 48 -5.59 -17.46 -4.94
C ILE A 48 -4.18 -17.32 -4.37
N TYR A 49 -4.02 -17.58 -3.06
CA TYR A 49 -2.69 -17.63 -2.47
C TYR A 49 -1.86 -18.80 -3.05
N ARG A 50 -2.47 -19.96 -3.31
CA ARG A 50 -1.77 -21.07 -4.00
C ARG A 50 -1.31 -20.67 -5.39
N GLU A 51 -2.15 -20.01 -6.18
CA GLU A 51 -1.73 -19.46 -7.48
C GLU A 51 -0.53 -18.53 -7.35
N LEU A 52 -0.51 -17.66 -6.33
CA LEU A 52 0.63 -16.79 -6.07
C LEU A 52 1.90 -17.57 -5.71
N VAL A 53 1.78 -18.64 -4.93
CA VAL A 53 2.92 -19.50 -4.57
C VAL A 53 3.53 -20.16 -5.81
N GLU A 54 2.69 -20.59 -6.76
CA GLU A 54 3.14 -21.23 -8.00
C GLU A 54 3.90 -20.27 -8.91
N VAL A 55 3.40 -19.03 -9.07
CA VAL A 55 3.97 -18.09 -10.05
C VAL A 55 5.02 -17.13 -9.46
N ALA A 56 4.92 -16.81 -8.17
CA ALA A 56 5.79 -15.85 -7.49
C ALA A 56 6.07 -16.23 -6.02
N PRO A 57 6.79 -17.34 -5.76
CA PRO A 57 7.00 -17.87 -4.41
C PRO A 57 7.70 -16.88 -3.46
N VAL A 58 8.64 -16.07 -3.95
CA VAL A 58 9.32 -15.03 -3.16
C VAL A 58 8.34 -13.95 -2.69
N ALA A 59 7.37 -13.56 -3.54
CA ALA A 59 6.33 -12.62 -3.15
C ALA A 59 5.35 -13.24 -2.15
N ALA A 60 4.96 -14.51 -2.36
CA ALA A 60 4.07 -15.25 -1.48
C ALA A 60 4.60 -15.33 -0.04
N GLN A 61 5.91 -15.52 0.16
CA GLN A 61 6.54 -15.56 1.49
C GLN A 61 6.40 -14.25 2.27
N ARG A 62 6.29 -13.10 1.58
CA ARG A 62 6.24 -11.77 2.20
C ARG A 62 4.81 -11.26 2.42
N ILE A 63 3.83 -11.86 1.75
CA ILE A 63 2.44 -11.42 1.77
C ILE A 63 1.64 -12.38 2.66
N ASP A 64 0.98 -11.85 3.69
CA ASP A 64 0.02 -12.63 4.48
C ASP A 64 -1.10 -13.14 3.55
N ARG A 65 -1.31 -14.46 3.53
CA ARG A 65 -2.34 -15.14 2.73
C ARG A 65 -3.75 -14.55 2.92
N ARG A 66 -4.02 -13.95 4.07
CA ARG A 66 -5.31 -13.32 4.40
C ARG A 66 -5.49 -11.97 3.71
N ASN A 67 -4.42 -11.35 3.24
CA ASN A 67 -4.45 -10.06 2.56
C ASN A 67 -4.71 -10.25 1.06
N VAL A 68 -5.95 -10.61 0.72
CA VAL A 68 -6.40 -10.87 -0.66
C VAL A 68 -6.02 -9.73 -1.61
N ARG A 69 -6.16 -8.47 -1.18
CA ARG A 69 -5.79 -7.31 -2.00
C ARG A 69 -4.31 -7.29 -2.39
N ARG A 70 -3.40 -7.64 -1.45
CA ARG A 70 -1.95 -7.72 -1.75
C ARG A 70 -1.61 -8.93 -2.61
N VAL A 71 -2.28 -10.07 -2.40
CA VAL A 71 -2.11 -11.27 -3.23
C VAL A 71 -2.50 -10.98 -4.68
N ILE A 72 -3.69 -10.39 -4.89
CA ILE A 72 -4.18 -9.99 -6.21
C ILE A 72 -3.22 -9.01 -6.89
N ARG A 73 -2.71 -7.99 -6.16
CA ARG A 73 -1.73 -7.05 -6.74
C ARG A 73 -0.42 -7.75 -7.13
N ALA A 74 0.04 -8.73 -6.36
CA ALA A 74 1.25 -9.48 -6.70
C ALA A 74 1.05 -10.35 -7.96
N LEU A 75 -0.10 -11.02 -8.07
CA LEU A 75 -0.49 -11.75 -9.29
C LEU A 75 -0.61 -10.82 -10.50
N GLU A 76 -1.23 -9.65 -10.33
CA GLU A 76 -1.40 -8.65 -11.40
C GLU A 76 -0.05 -8.15 -11.91
N VAL A 77 0.87 -7.84 -10.99
CA VAL A 77 2.22 -7.40 -11.33
C VAL A 77 3.00 -8.50 -12.02
N HIS A 78 2.96 -9.72 -11.50
CA HIS A 78 3.62 -10.85 -12.13
C HIS A 78 3.07 -11.12 -13.54
N ARG A 79 1.75 -11.10 -13.72
CA ARG A 79 1.09 -11.28 -15.02
C ARG A 79 1.51 -10.22 -16.04
N ARG A 80 1.64 -8.96 -15.62
CA ARG A 80 1.95 -7.82 -16.52
C ARG A 80 3.45 -7.66 -16.80
N ALA A 81 4.30 -7.90 -15.81
CA ALA A 81 5.74 -7.60 -15.88
C ALA A 81 6.63 -8.84 -15.89
N GLY A 82 6.09 -10.04 -15.64
CA GLY A 82 6.85 -11.29 -15.55
C GLY A 82 7.72 -11.42 -14.30
N VAL A 83 7.84 -10.36 -13.49
CA VAL A 83 8.71 -10.31 -12.31
C VAL A 83 7.94 -9.87 -11.06
N PRO A 84 8.40 -10.23 -9.85
CA PRO A 84 7.79 -9.78 -8.61
C PRO A 84 7.88 -8.26 -8.41
N LEU A 85 6.90 -7.69 -7.69
CA LEU A 85 6.88 -6.26 -7.36
C LEU A 85 8.16 -5.77 -6.67
N SER A 86 8.79 -6.60 -5.85
CA SER A 86 10.03 -6.26 -5.14
C SER A 86 11.24 -6.03 -6.06
N GLN A 87 11.20 -6.54 -7.30
CA GLN A 87 12.26 -6.28 -8.29
C GLN A 87 12.01 -4.97 -9.05
N LEU A 88 10.76 -4.53 -9.14
CA LEU A 88 10.38 -3.29 -9.82
C LEU A 88 10.44 -2.06 -8.90
N GLN A 89 10.32 -2.28 -7.58
CA GLN A 89 10.36 -1.21 -6.59
C GLN A 89 11.80 -0.84 -6.27
N THR A 90 12.23 0.27 -6.86
CA THR A 90 13.52 0.91 -6.63
C THR A 90 13.35 2.16 -5.77
N ARG A 91 14.47 2.65 -5.24
CA ARG A 91 14.52 3.88 -4.45
C ARG A 91 15.68 4.71 -4.96
N GLN A 92 15.44 6.00 -5.17
CA GLN A 92 16.47 6.98 -5.47
C GLN A 92 16.48 8.03 -4.37
N ALA A 93 17.65 8.32 -3.81
CA ALA A 93 17.76 9.36 -2.79
C ALA A 93 17.25 10.70 -3.34
N PRO A 94 16.27 11.36 -2.67
CA PRO A 94 15.76 12.63 -3.17
C PRO A 94 16.83 13.73 -3.13
N PRO A 95 16.77 14.72 -4.04
CA PRO A 95 17.77 15.79 -4.14
C PRO A 95 17.51 16.92 -3.14
N PHE A 96 17.12 16.59 -1.90
CA PHE A 96 16.81 17.56 -0.86
C PHE A 96 17.02 16.99 0.54
N ASP A 97 17.39 17.86 1.49
CA ASP A 97 17.44 17.53 2.91
C ASP A 97 16.04 17.59 3.53
N THR A 98 15.79 16.73 4.51
CA THR A 98 14.47 16.58 5.12
C THR A 98 14.55 16.69 6.64
N LEU A 99 13.65 17.48 7.23
CA LEU A 99 13.35 17.46 8.67
C LEU A 99 11.97 16.85 8.88
N VAL A 100 11.91 15.73 9.61
CA VAL A 100 10.65 15.04 9.92
C VAL A 100 10.21 15.41 11.33
N ILE A 101 9.02 16.02 11.45
CA ILE A 101 8.42 16.39 12.72
C ILE A 101 7.17 15.53 12.94
N GLY A 102 7.22 14.66 13.96
CA GLY A 102 6.08 13.85 14.38
C GLY A 102 5.30 14.53 15.50
N LEU A 103 4.02 14.82 15.26
CA LEU A 103 3.11 15.28 16.31
C LEU A 103 2.50 14.07 17.02
N THR A 104 2.52 14.08 18.35
CA THR A 104 1.95 13.01 19.18
C THR A 104 1.12 13.60 20.32
N ALA A 105 0.25 12.78 20.88
CA ALA A 105 -0.63 13.14 21.99
C ALA A 105 -0.87 11.91 22.88
N ASP A 106 -1.33 12.15 24.11
CA ASP A 106 -1.86 11.06 24.93
C ASP A 106 -3.02 10.35 24.20
N ARG A 107 -3.10 9.02 24.32
CA ARG A 107 -4.08 8.22 23.57
C ARG A 107 -5.51 8.55 23.96
N LYS A 108 -5.79 8.85 25.24
CA LYS A 108 -7.14 9.18 25.69
C LYS A 108 -7.57 10.54 25.14
N GLU A 109 -6.68 11.53 25.17
CA GLU A 109 -6.94 12.84 24.59
C GLU A 109 -7.11 12.78 23.07
N LEU A 110 -6.30 11.98 22.38
CA LEU A 110 -6.44 11.78 20.93
C LEU A 110 -7.81 11.21 20.56
N TYR A 111 -8.29 10.20 21.28
CA TYR A 111 -9.62 9.61 21.03
C TYR A 111 -10.73 10.60 21.32
N ARG A 112 -10.65 11.31 22.45
CA ARG A 112 -11.61 12.38 22.78
C ARG A 112 -11.69 13.44 21.68
N SER A 113 -10.56 13.87 21.13
CA SER A 113 -10.53 14.84 20.02
C SER A 113 -11.08 14.28 18.70
N ILE A 114 -10.89 12.99 18.42
CA ILE A 114 -11.45 12.34 17.24
C ILE A 114 -12.98 12.29 17.34
N ASP A 115 -13.53 11.89 18.48
CA ASP A 115 -14.97 11.78 18.69
C ASP A 115 -15.66 13.14 18.53
N LEU A 116 -15.14 14.17 19.19
CA LEU A 116 -15.68 15.54 19.09
C LEU A 116 -15.68 16.05 17.63
N ARG A 117 -14.61 15.77 16.88
CA ARG A 117 -14.53 16.18 15.48
C ARG A 117 -15.57 15.48 14.61
N ILE A 118 -15.87 14.20 14.88
CA ILE A 118 -16.92 13.47 14.16
C ILE A 118 -18.28 14.11 14.42
N ASP A 119 -18.59 14.40 15.69
CA ASP A 119 -19.85 15.05 16.09
C ASP A 119 -20.02 16.43 15.43
N GLU A 120 -18.93 17.21 15.30
CA GLU A 120 -18.94 18.49 14.60
C GLU A 120 -19.18 18.37 13.09
N MET A 121 -18.69 17.30 12.45
CA MET A 121 -18.84 17.09 11.01
C MET A 121 -20.22 16.58 10.59
N ILE A 122 -20.99 15.98 11.50
CA ILE A 122 -22.31 15.38 11.22
C ILE A 122 -23.47 16.37 11.48
N LYS A 123 -23.26 17.42 12.28
CA LYS A 123 -24.22 18.51 12.48
C LYS A 123 -24.61 19.18 11.17
#